data_AF-A0A1S3U9D9-F1
#
_entry.id   AF-A0A1S3U9D9-F1
#
_cell.length_a   1.000
_cell.length_b   1.000
_cell.length_c   1.000
_cell.angle_alpha   90.00
_cell.angle_beta   90.00
_cell.angle_gamma   90.00
#
_symmetry.space_group_name_H-M   'P 1'
#
loop_
_entity.id
_entity.type
_entity.pdbx_description
1 polymer ?
#
loop_
_entity_poly.entity_id
_entity_poly.type
_entity_poly.pdbx_seq_one_letter_code
_entity_poly.pdbx_strand_id
1 'polypeptide(L)'
;MSEKALRDLNTILGTERKNEDSSKACLTKPSVDNADENIEERQKKKTPSSLVSPAVNGNMTVTVNSGAEVVNAEVEYIESENLNDLEDIDTCLKTLLAGLDSKDWVLVCDTLNNVRRLSIFHKEAMLDILGDVITSIAKSLKSPRSAVCKTAIMTSADIFSTYNDLIIDSLDPLLVQLLLKASQDKRFVCEAAEKALISMTTWISPISLLPKLQPYLKNKNPRIRAKASMCFSRSVPRLGAEGIKTYGIDKLIQVAASQLSDQLPESREAARALLLELQNVYEKFHDLMASAVDEHTVNEHTVNEHTINDDTVNEHTANDHTVNEHPEMSSWESFCQSKLSPLSAQAVLRVTSIAREGLVS
;
A
#
# COMPACT_ATOMS: atom_id res chain seq x y z
N MET A 1 -35.74 -66.32 35.96
CA MET A 1 -34.70 -65.26 36.10
C MET A 1 -33.79 -65.35 34.87
N SER A 2 -33.60 -64.24 34.16
CA SER A 2 -32.72 -64.05 32.97
C SER A 2 -32.98 -65.00 31.77
N GLU A 3 -33.57 -64.56 30.65
CA GLU A 3 -33.04 -63.62 29.62
C GLU A 3 -31.73 -64.04 28.95
N LYS A 4 -31.84 -64.67 27.76
CA LYS A 4 -31.50 -64.03 26.46
C LYS A 4 -31.79 -64.97 25.27
N ALA A 5 -32.37 -64.41 24.21
CA ALA A 5 -32.62 -65.04 22.92
C ALA A 5 -32.81 -63.94 21.85
N LEU A 6 -32.49 -64.09 20.56
CA LEU A 6 -31.47 -64.90 19.85
C LEU A 6 -31.51 -64.46 18.36
N ARG A 7 -30.39 -64.57 17.63
CA ARG A 7 -30.27 -64.57 16.13
C ARG A 7 -30.44 -63.22 15.40
N ASP A 8 -29.46 -62.78 14.61
CA ASP A 8 -29.00 -63.22 13.25
C ASP A 8 -29.92 -62.66 12.15
N LEU A 9 -29.52 -61.63 11.38
CA LEU A 9 -28.57 -61.59 10.23
C LEU A 9 -29.26 -61.87 8.87
N ASN A 10 -28.83 -61.11 7.85
CA ASN A 10 -29.04 -61.32 6.40
C ASN A 10 -30.47 -61.02 5.86
N THR A 11 -30.71 -60.50 4.62
CA THR A 11 -29.81 -60.04 3.53
C THR A 11 -30.58 -59.46 2.31
N ILE A 12 -30.04 -58.39 1.68
CA ILE A 12 -30.15 -58.02 0.23
C ILE A 12 -31.43 -57.37 -0.39
N LEU A 13 -31.17 -56.56 -1.45
CA LEU A 13 -32.04 -55.95 -2.50
C LEU A 13 -33.14 -54.97 -2.04
N GLY A 14 -33.23 -53.71 -2.52
CA GLY A 14 -32.42 -52.99 -3.49
C GLY A 14 -33.05 -52.87 -4.88
N THR A 15 -33.91 -51.87 -5.09
CA THR A 15 -34.19 -51.34 -6.44
C THR A 15 -34.60 -49.87 -6.41
N GLU A 16 -34.04 -49.14 -7.38
CA GLU A 16 -34.43 -47.80 -7.86
C GLU A 16 -35.97 -47.66 -8.02
N ARG A 17 -36.58 -46.46 -7.97
CA ARG A 17 -36.49 -45.41 -9.01
C ARG A 17 -37.28 -44.16 -8.59
N LYS A 18 -36.87 -43.00 -9.16
CA LYS A 18 -37.68 -41.89 -9.71
C LYS A 18 -38.85 -41.30 -8.90
N ASN A 19 -39.21 -40.03 -9.04
CA ASN A 19 -38.64 -38.80 -9.60
C ASN A 19 -39.62 -37.71 -9.14
N GLU A 20 -39.19 -36.44 -9.13
CA GLU A 20 -40.08 -35.27 -9.35
C GLU A 20 -41.23 -35.04 -8.32
N ASP A 21 -41.75 -33.84 -8.12
CA ASP A 21 -41.14 -32.50 -8.14
C ASP A 21 -42.11 -31.57 -7.37
N SER A 22 -41.80 -30.28 -7.30
CA SER A 22 -42.80 -29.21 -7.29
C SER A 22 -43.72 -29.04 -6.05
N SER A 23 -43.14 -28.36 -5.06
CA SER A 23 -43.53 -26.98 -4.70
C SER A 23 -44.79 -26.64 -3.86
N LYS A 24 -44.61 -25.48 -3.18
CA LYS A 24 -45.59 -24.52 -2.61
C LYS A 24 -46.23 -24.75 -1.23
N ALA A 25 -45.84 -23.80 -0.34
CA ALA A 25 -46.70 -23.02 0.56
C ALA A 25 -47.39 -23.74 1.74
N CYS A 26 -47.81 -23.06 2.83
CA CYS A 26 -47.33 -21.85 3.53
C CYS A 26 -48.13 -21.80 4.87
N LEU A 27 -47.58 -21.18 5.93
CA LEU A 27 -48.22 -21.02 7.26
C LEU A 27 -48.36 -22.37 8.03
N THR A 28 -48.36 -22.45 9.37
CA THR A 28 -48.70 -21.46 10.40
C THR A 28 -47.95 -21.75 11.73
N LYS A 29 -47.65 -20.74 12.57
CA LYS A 29 -47.29 -20.90 14.00
C LYS A 29 -48.56 -21.05 14.87
N PRO A 30 -48.49 -21.65 16.07
CA PRO A 30 -48.27 -20.91 17.35
C PRO A 30 -47.14 -21.57 18.19
N SER A 31 -46.27 -20.91 18.99
CA SER A 31 -46.35 -19.83 20.01
C SER A 31 -46.75 -20.27 21.45
N VAL A 32 -45.74 -20.35 22.34
CA VAL A 32 -45.70 -19.96 23.78
C VAL A 32 -44.19 -19.80 24.07
N ASP A 33 -43.59 -18.63 24.26
CA ASP A 33 -43.72 -17.57 25.29
C ASP A 33 -42.93 -17.82 26.59
N ASN A 34 -42.05 -16.85 26.88
CA ASN A 34 -41.54 -16.30 28.15
C ASN A 34 -40.14 -15.72 27.84
N ALA A 35 -40.01 -14.46 27.43
CA ALA A 35 -40.19 -13.23 28.22
C ALA A 35 -39.09 -13.04 29.28
N ASP A 36 -38.19 -12.09 29.03
CA ASP A 36 -38.11 -10.92 29.91
C ASP A 36 -37.67 -9.68 29.11
N GLU A 37 -38.19 -8.51 29.50
CA GLU A 37 -38.04 -7.20 28.84
C GLU A 37 -36.89 -6.38 29.52
N ASN A 38 -36.41 -5.19 29.15
CA ASN A 38 -37.01 -3.90 28.73
C ASN A 38 -35.85 -3.08 28.02
N ILE A 39 -35.99 -2.34 26.88
CA ILE A 39 -36.70 -1.03 26.62
C ILE A 39 -35.86 0.20 27.06
N GLU A 40 -35.82 1.41 26.45
CA GLU A 40 -36.30 2.06 25.18
C GLU A 40 -35.52 3.40 24.96
N GLU A 41 -35.66 4.24 23.92
CA GLU A 41 -35.99 4.11 22.48
C GLU A 41 -35.16 5.18 21.72
N ARG A 42 -34.52 4.80 20.61
CA ARG A 42 -34.61 5.46 19.29
C ARG A 42 -35.33 6.83 19.22
N GLN A 43 -34.73 7.78 18.47
CA GLN A 43 -35.53 8.70 17.64
C GLN A 43 -34.97 8.83 16.21
N LYS A 44 -35.86 8.65 15.23
CA LYS A 44 -35.67 8.87 13.78
C LYS A 44 -36.90 9.62 13.26
N LYS A 45 -36.72 10.79 12.63
CA LYS A 45 -37.67 11.61 11.82
C LYS A 45 -36.88 12.87 11.41
N LYS A 46 -37.10 13.56 10.27
CA LYS A 46 -37.87 13.33 9.03
C LYS A 46 -37.36 14.39 8.02
N THR A 47 -37.21 14.05 6.74
CA THR A 47 -37.09 15.06 5.66
C THR A 47 -38.47 15.53 5.22
N PRO A 48 -38.58 16.76 4.72
CA PRO A 48 -39.32 16.99 3.48
C PRO A 48 -38.59 17.94 2.51
N SER A 49 -39.01 17.94 1.24
CA SER A 49 -38.61 18.89 0.20
C SER A 49 -39.86 19.38 -0.54
N SER A 50 -40.00 20.70 -0.73
CA SER A 50 -40.72 21.33 -1.85
C SER A 50 -40.49 22.86 -1.86
N LEU A 51 -40.75 23.48 -3.01
CA LEU A 51 -40.41 24.86 -3.39
C LEU A 51 -41.54 25.89 -3.11
N VAL A 52 -41.20 27.16 -3.38
CA VAL A 52 -42.06 28.32 -3.73
C VAL A 52 -42.34 29.38 -2.63
N SER A 53 -41.98 30.63 -2.94
CA SER A 53 -42.26 31.87 -2.19
C SER A 53 -43.60 32.53 -2.61
N PRO A 54 -44.20 33.46 -1.84
CA PRO A 54 -43.89 34.89 -2.09
C PRO A 54 -44.00 35.90 -0.90
N ALA A 55 -43.22 36.98 -1.02
CA ALA A 55 -43.42 38.41 -0.68
C ALA A 55 -44.29 38.94 0.51
N VAL A 56 -43.66 39.86 1.29
CA VAL A 56 -44.15 41.18 1.80
C VAL A 56 -45.40 41.18 2.74
N ASN A 57 -45.37 41.67 3.99
CA ASN A 57 -44.93 42.99 4.47
C ASN A 57 -44.66 42.97 6.01
N GLY A 58 -43.97 43.97 6.57
CA GLY A 58 -43.53 43.94 7.98
C GLY A 58 -44.42 44.70 8.99
N ASN A 59 -44.24 44.39 10.27
CA ASN A 59 -43.96 45.46 11.25
C ASN A 59 -43.25 44.97 12.53
N MET A 60 -42.55 45.91 13.14
CA MET A 60 -41.52 45.79 14.18
C MET A 60 -41.99 45.24 15.54
N THR A 61 -41.22 44.31 16.12
CA THR A 61 -41.07 44.16 17.58
C THR A 61 -39.64 43.74 17.92
N VAL A 62 -38.97 44.54 18.75
CA VAL A 62 -37.62 44.25 19.22
C VAL A 62 -37.67 43.19 20.32
N THR A 63 -37.01 42.06 20.10
CA THR A 63 -36.71 41.10 21.18
C THR A 63 -35.22 40.76 21.09
N VAL A 64 -34.44 41.30 22.03
CA VAL A 64 -33.00 41.00 22.15
C VAL A 64 -32.84 39.58 22.67
N ASN A 65 -32.67 38.64 21.75
CA ASN A 65 -32.19 37.30 22.07
C ASN A 65 -30.74 37.18 21.60
N SER A 66 -29.81 37.37 22.53
CA SER A 66 -28.41 36.94 22.35
C SER A 66 -28.33 35.41 22.36
N GLY A 67 -28.85 34.78 21.30
CA GLY A 67 -28.43 33.45 20.91
C GLY A 67 -27.05 33.58 20.29
N ALA A 68 -26.01 33.08 20.97
CA ALA A 68 -24.74 32.86 20.31
C ALA A 68 -24.98 31.85 19.19
N GLU A 69 -24.90 32.31 17.93
CA GLU A 69 -24.84 31.39 16.80
C GLU A 69 -23.63 30.48 17.04
N VAL A 70 -23.90 29.19 17.19
CA VAL A 70 -22.87 28.17 17.06
C VAL A 70 -22.52 28.16 15.57
N VAL A 71 -21.63 29.08 15.19
CA VAL A 71 -20.99 29.09 13.88
C VAL A 71 -20.34 27.71 13.76
N ASN A 72 -20.91 26.87 12.90
CA ASN A 72 -20.25 25.65 12.48
C ASN A 72 -19.01 26.11 11.71
N ALA A 73 -17.85 26.10 12.38
CA ALA A 73 -16.57 26.40 11.76
C ALA A 73 -16.28 25.32 10.71
N GLU A 74 -16.70 25.56 9.47
CA GLU A 74 -16.44 24.67 8.35
C GLU A 74 -14.98 24.88 7.92
N VAL A 75 -14.21 23.79 7.97
CA VAL A 75 -12.79 23.82 7.58
C VAL A 75 -12.71 23.65 6.07
N GLU A 76 -12.26 24.69 5.38
CA GLU A 76 -11.95 24.65 3.97
C GLU A 76 -10.69 23.79 3.70
N TYR A 77 -10.72 22.98 2.64
CA TYR A 77 -9.61 22.08 2.27
C TYR A 77 -8.94 22.57 0.99
N ILE A 78 -8.01 23.51 1.13
CA ILE A 78 -7.27 24.10 0.02
C ILE A 78 -6.17 23.13 -0.45
N GLU A 79 -6.12 22.81 -1.74
CA GLU A 79 -5.05 22.00 -2.35
C GLU A 79 -3.70 22.77 -2.33
N SER A 80 -2.58 22.06 -2.34
CA SER A 80 -1.28 22.62 -1.95
C SER A 80 -0.74 23.65 -2.96
N GLU A 81 -1.04 23.45 -4.24
CA GLU A 81 -0.83 24.38 -5.35
C GLU A 81 -1.64 25.68 -5.24
N ASN A 82 -2.68 25.72 -4.40
CA ASN A 82 -3.57 26.86 -4.19
C ASN A 82 -3.34 27.57 -2.84
N LEU A 83 -2.30 27.19 -2.08
CA LEU A 83 -1.94 27.86 -0.83
C LEU A 83 -1.21 29.18 -1.11
N ASN A 84 -1.49 30.18 -0.28
CA ASN A 84 -0.82 31.49 -0.31
C ASN A 84 0.29 31.56 0.75
N ASP A 85 1.29 32.40 0.51
CA ASP A 85 2.41 32.61 1.44
C ASP A 85 1.97 33.31 2.75
N LEU A 86 2.82 33.25 3.79
CA LEU A 86 2.65 33.84 5.11
C LEU A 86 3.25 35.25 5.20
N GLU A 87 2.54 36.18 5.84
CA GLU A 87 2.98 37.56 6.04
C GLU A 87 3.98 37.73 7.21
N ASP A 88 3.79 36.99 8.31
CA ASP A 88 4.66 37.01 9.49
C ASP A 88 5.14 35.59 9.84
N ILE A 89 6.29 35.24 9.28
CA ILE A 89 6.95 33.93 9.44
C ILE A 89 7.46 33.75 10.87
N ASP A 90 8.03 34.82 11.45
CA ASP A 90 8.64 34.85 12.78
C ASP A 90 7.63 34.53 13.89
N THR A 91 6.48 35.20 13.88
CA THR A 91 5.40 34.96 14.84
C THR A 91 4.75 33.60 14.61
N CYS A 92 4.63 33.17 13.35
CA CYS A 92 4.12 31.85 13.00
C CYS A 92 5.00 30.74 13.61
N LEU A 93 6.32 30.76 13.36
CA LEU A 93 7.26 29.76 13.89
C LEU A 93 7.26 29.73 15.42
N LYS A 94 7.29 30.89 16.10
CA LYS A 94 7.28 31.00 17.57
C LYS A 94 6.02 30.41 18.21
N THR A 95 4.89 30.40 17.50
CA THR A 95 3.60 29.92 18.01
C THR A 95 3.20 28.53 17.49
N LEU A 96 3.91 28.01 16.49
CA LEU A 96 3.54 26.82 15.71
C LEU A 96 3.30 25.58 16.58
N LEU A 97 4.27 25.19 17.41
CA LEU A 97 4.15 23.98 18.25
C LEU A 97 3.01 24.11 19.27
N ALA A 98 2.85 25.29 19.88
CA ALA A 98 1.76 25.56 20.82
C ALA A 98 0.37 25.51 20.15
N GLY A 99 0.26 25.98 18.91
CA GLY A 99 -0.96 25.89 18.10
C GLY A 99 -1.32 24.45 17.74
N LEU A 100 -0.34 23.63 17.35
CA LEU A 100 -0.54 22.20 17.05
C LEU A 100 -0.93 21.37 18.29
N ASP A 101 -0.46 21.77 19.48
CA ASP A 101 -0.80 21.12 20.75
C ASP A 101 -2.09 21.65 21.41
N SER A 102 -2.76 22.61 20.78
CA SER A 102 -3.98 23.22 21.31
C SER A 102 -5.13 22.22 21.53
N LYS A 103 -5.98 22.54 22.51
CA LYS A 103 -7.27 21.85 22.72
C LYS A 103 -8.36 22.35 21.78
N ASP A 104 -8.22 23.57 21.25
CA ASP A 104 -9.09 24.08 20.20
C ASP A 104 -8.71 23.44 18.87
N TRP A 105 -9.64 22.67 18.33
CA TRP A 105 -9.45 21.91 17.11
C TRP A 105 -9.49 22.78 15.84
N VAL A 106 -10.09 23.97 15.91
CA VAL A 106 -10.07 24.94 14.80
C VAL A 106 -8.66 25.51 14.68
N LEU A 107 -8.11 26.03 15.79
CA LEU A 107 -6.71 26.47 15.85
C LEU A 107 -5.71 25.38 15.43
N VAL A 108 -5.95 24.10 15.77
CA VAL A 108 -5.10 23.00 15.26
C VAL A 108 -5.20 22.85 13.74
N CYS A 109 -6.39 22.96 13.14
CA CYS A 109 -6.54 22.94 11.66
C CYS A 109 -5.82 24.13 11.00
N ASP A 110 -5.96 25.33 11.55
CA ASP A 110 -5.33 26.54 11.03
C ASP A 110 -3.80 26.46 11.16
N THR A 111 -3.31 25.96 12.29
CA THR A 111 -1.87 25.76 12.52
C THR A 111 -1.30 24.68 11.61
N LEU A 112 -2.03 23.58 11.35
CA LEU A 112 -1.64 22.58 10.35
C LEU A 112 -1.57 23.18 8.93
N ASN A 113 -2.52 24.04 8.55
CA ASN A 113 -2.43 24.78 7.28
C ASN A 113 -1.24 25.75 7.25
N ASN A 114 -0.85 26.34 8.38
CA ASN A 114 0.38 27.13 8.47
C ASN A 114 1.65 26.26 8.34
N VAL A 115 1.68 25.03 8.87
CA VAL A 115 2.77 24.07 8.59
C VAL A 115 2.89 23.78 7.10
N ARG A 116 1.77 23.63 6.38
CA ARG A 116 1.76 23.43 4.91
C ARG A 116 2.37 24.64 4.19
N ARG A 117 1.95 25.86 4.54
CA ARG A 117 2.47 27.11 3.97
C ARG A 117 3.97 27.28 4.26
N LEU A 118 4.40 27.10 5.52
CA LEU A 118 5.81 27.13 5.90
C LEU A 118 6.64 26.09 5.15
N SER A 119 6.10 24.89 4.90
CA SER A 119 6.81 23.86 4.13
C SER A 119 6.98 24.25 2.66
N ILE A 120 5.93 24.77 2.02
CA ILE A 120 5.97 25.12 0.59
C ILE A 120 6.83 26.36 0.32
N PHE A 121 6.71 27.40 1.16
CA PHE A 121 7.34 28.71 0.92
C PHE A 121 8.62 28.95 1.74
N HIS A 122 8.75 28.36 2.93
CA HIS A 122 9.81 28.68 3.91
C HIS A 122 10.51 27.44 4.49
N LYS A 123 10.67 26.39 3.69
CA LYS A 123 11.12 25.05 4.15
C LYS A 123 12.36 25.05 5.06
N GLU A 124 13.32 25.94 4.80
CA GLU A 124 14.58 26.01 5.56
C GLU A 124 14.33 26.43 7.02
N ALA A 125 13.36 27.33 7.26
CA ALA A 125 13.04 27.86 8.59
C ALA A 125 12.33 26.83 9.50
N MET A 126 11.91 25.70 8.93
CA MET A 126 11.24 24.60 9.63
C MET A 126 12.20 23.48 10.05
N LEU A 127 13.41 23.40 9.49
CA LEU A 127 14.30 22.25 9.63
C LEU A 127 14.65 21.94 11.09
N ASP A 128 15.00 22.97 11.87
CA ASP A 128 15.40 22.84 13.29
C ASP A 128 14.29 22.29 14.19
N ILE A 129 13.02 22.46 13.80
CA ILE A 129 11.83 22.03 14.57
C ILE A 129 11.04 20.89 13.88
N LEU A 130 11.54 20.36 12.76
CA LEU A 130 10.80 19.46 11.88
C LEU A 130 10.37 18.16 12.59
N GLY A 131 11.23 17.60 13.45
CA GLY A 131 10.92 16.40 14.23
C GLY A 131 9.79 16.58 15.25
N ASP A 132 9.73 17.73 15.92
CA ASP A 132 8.65 18.07 16.86
C ASP A 132 7.34 18.33 16.10
N VAL A 133 7.41 19.03 14.97
CA VAL A 133 6.26 19.26 14.09
C VAL A 133 5.70 17.92 13.56
N ILE A 134 6.55 17.00 13.11
CA ILE A 134 6.14 15.66 12.66
C ILE A 134 5.49 14.85 13.80
N THR A 135 6.02 14.96 15.02
CA THR A 135 5.42 14.35 16.21
C THR A 135 4.01 14.89 16.48
N SER A 136 3.82 16.20 16.34
CA SER A 136 2.52 16.88 16.49
C SER A 136 1.53 16.60 15.35
N ILE A 137 2.01 16.42 14.12
CA ILE A 137 1.19 15.90 13.00
C ILE A 137 0.75 14.46 13.31
N ALA A 138 1.64 13.59 13.78
CA ALA A 138 1.32 12.21 14.13
C ALA A 138 0.30 12.09 15.30
N LYS A 139 0.31 13.07 16.22
CA LYS A 139 -0.74 13.26 17.24
C LYS A 139 -2.06 13.71 16.59
N SER A 140 -2.04 14.69 15.69
CA SER A 140 -3.22 15.21 14.99
C SER A 140 -3.89 14.15 14.10
N LEU A 141 -3.12 13.27 13.45
CA LEU A 141 -3.64 12.11 12.70
C LEU A 141 -4.48 11.18 13.58
N LYS A 142 -4.24 11.09 14.89
CA LYS A 142 -5.03 10.25 15.83
C LYS A 142 -6.36 10.90 16.24
N SER A 143 -6.62 12.16 15.86
CA SER A 143 -7.83 12.88 16.24
C SER A 143 -9.12 12.17 15.79
N PRO A 144 -10.17 12.13 16.63
CA PRO A 144 -11.48 11.62 16.24
C PRO A 144 -12.25 12.59 15.32
N ARG A 145 -11.83 13.86 15.27
CA ARG A 145 -12.43 14.88 14.38
C ARG A 145 -11.90 14.68 12.96
N SER A 146 -12.80 14.44 12.01
CA SER A 146 -12.46 14.24 10.59
C SER A 146 -11.73 15.43 9.98
N ALA A 147 -12.06 16.66 10.39
CA ALA A 147 -11.38 17.88 9.93
C ALA A 147 -9.89 17.86 10.30
N VAL A 148 -9.55 17.87 11.59
CA VAL A 148 -8.16 17.77 12.09
C VAL A 148 -7.42 16.58 11.46
N CYS A 149 -8.07 15.41 11.41
CA CYS A 149 -7.46 14.22 10.82
C CYS A 149 -7.16 14.39 9.33
N LYS A 150 -8.05 15.00 8.54
CA LYS A 150 -7.83 15.22 7.10
C LYS A 150 -6.80 16.34 6.85
N THR A 151 -6.86 17.44 7.60
CA THR A 151 -5.85 18.51 7.49
C THR A 151 -4.46 17.99 7.85
N ALA A 152 -4.33 17.14 8.87
CA ALA A 152 -3.06 16.48 9.22
C ALA A 152 -2.58 15.48 8.14
N ILE A 153 -3.49 14.80 7.45
CA ILE A 153 -3.16 13.95 6.29
C ILE A 153 -2.63 14.79 5.12
N MET A 154 -3.31 15.90 4.78
CA MET A 154 -2.86 16.83 3.74
C MET A 154 -1.50 17.44 4.10
N THR A 155 -1.33 17.83 5.37
CA THR A 155 -0.03 18.29 5.89
C THR A 155 1.05 17.22 5.74
N SER A 156 0.76 15.96 6.04
CA SER A 156 1.71 14.86 5.85
C SER A 156 2.13 14.73 4.38
N ALA A 157 1.20 14.90 3.43
CA ALA A 157 1.50 14.83 2.00
C ALA A 157 2.47 15.93 1.54
N ASP A 158 2.35 17.13 2.11
CA ASP A 158 3.24 18.28 1.83
C ASP A 158 4.60 18.16 2.54
N ILE A 159 4.65 17.59 3.75
CA ILE A 159 5.91 17.22 4.41
C ILE A 159 6.69 16.25 3.53
N PHE A 160 6.04 15.25 2.93
CA PHE A 160 6.71 14.27 2.06
C PHE A 160 7.29 14.89 0.80
N SER A 161 6.57 15.77 0.10
CA SER A 161 7.05 16.43 -1.11
C SER A 161 8.08 17.53 -0.87
N THR A 162 8.05 18.15 0.30
CA THR A 162 8.98 19.24 0.67
C THR A 162 10.32 18.70 1.14
N TYR A 163 10.31 17.77 2.10
CA TYR A 163 11.52 17.36 2.85
C TYR A 163 12.08 16.02 2.40
N ASN A 164 11.35 15.23 1.62
CA ASN A 164 11.81 13.98 1.00
C ASN A 164 12.46 13.03 2.04
N ASP A 165 13.73 12.65 1.86
CA ASP A 165 14.46 11.75 2.75
C ASP A 165 14.85 12.37 4.10
N LEU A 166 14.83 13.70 4.27
CA LEU A 166 15.20 14.36 5.54
C LEU A 166 14.31 13.92 6.72
N ILE A 167 13.11 13.41 6.44
CA ILE A 167 12.17 12.98 7.47
C ILE A 167 12.26 11.50 7.82
N ILE A 168 13.14 10.71 7.18
CA ILE A 168 13.12 9.23 7.23
C ILE A 168 13.21 8.66 8.65
N ASP A 169 13.99 9.29 9.52
CA ASP A 169 14.17 8.88 10.92
C ASP A 169 12.92 9.14 11.77
N SER A 170 12.09 10.09 11.35
CA SER A 170 10.82 10.49 11.99
C SER A 170 9.57 9.99 11.26
N LEU A 171 9.71 9.21 10.17
CA LEU A 171 8.61 8.79 9.31
C LEU A 171 7.64 7.81 9.99
N ASP A 172 8.14 6.93 10.87
CA ASP A 172 7.38 5.76 11.35
C ASP A 172 6.05 6.11 12.05
N PRO A 173 5.95 7.14 12.91
CA PRO A 173 4.69 7.62 13.48
C PRO A 173 3.68 8.13 12.45
N LEU A 174 4.12 8.73 11.34
CA LEU A 174 3.24 9.14 10.24
C LEU A 174 2.79 7.92 9.43
N LEU A 175 3.73 7.06 9.04
CA LEU A 175 3.48 5.87 8.22
C LEU A 175 2.44 4.93 8.87
N VAL A 176 2.58 4.62 10.17
CA VAL A 176 1.61 3.77 10.87
C VAL A 176 0.21 4.39 10.87
N GLN A 177 0.10 5.71 11.06
CA GLN A 177 -1.20 6.38 11.09
C GLN A 177 -1.80 6.47 9.69
N LEU A 178 -1.04 6.83 8.65
CA LEU A 178 -1.55 6.91 7.28
C LEU A 178 -2.02 5.54 6.77
N LEU A 179 -1.28 4.45 7.04
CA LEU A 179 -1.73 3.09 6.70
C LEU A 179 -3.01 2.70 7.43
N LEU A 180 -3.17 3.07 8.72
CA LEU A 180 -4.42 2.88 9.47
C LEU A 180 -5.57 3.68 8.86
N LYS A 181 -5.35 4.95 8.47
CA LYS A 181 -6.39 5.81 7.89
C LYS A 181 -6.77 5.41 6.46
N ALA A 182 -5.85 4.87 5.67
CA ALA A 182 -6.12 4.29 4.36
C ALA A 182 -6.77 2.88 4.44
N SER A 183 -6.86 2.29 5.64
CA SER A 183 -7.47 0.96 5.88
C SER A 183 -8.92 1.03 6.39
N GLN A 184 -9.53 2.21 6.45
CA GLN A 184 -10.88 2.42 7.00
C GLN A 184 -11.95 2.62 5.90
N ASP A 185 -13.21 2.33 6.22
CA ASP A 185 -14.34 2.44 5.28
C ASP A 185 -14.86 3.88 5.08
N LYS A 186 -14.39 4.85 5.88
CA LYS A 186 -14.74 6.27 5.78
C LYS A 186 -14.03 6.94 4.60
N ARG A 187 -14.64 6.83 3.41
CA ARG A 187 -14.19 7.38 2.12
C ARG A 187 -13.43 8.70 2.21
N PHE A 188 -14.03 9.74 2.79
CA PHE A 188 -13.46 11.10 2.92
C PHE A 188 -12.06 11.17 3.56
N VAL A 189 -11.79 10.33 4.56
CA VAL A 189 -10.47 10.28 5.24
C VAL A 189 -9.56 9.24 4.59
N CYS A 190 -10.14 8.16 4.07
CA CYS A 190 -9.43 7.07 3.40
C CYS A 190 -8.78 7.52 2.07
N GLU A 191 -9.53 8.21 1.21
CA GLU A 191 -9.03 8.74 -0.07
C GLU A 191 -7.93 9.80 0.15
N ALA A 192 -8.07 10.66 1.17
CA ALA A 192 -7.02 11.60 1.55
C ALA A 192 -5.75 10.87 2.02
N ALA A 193 -5.89 9.84 2.86
CA ALA A 193 -4.75 9.06 3.34
C ALA A 193 -4.05 8.30 2.21
N GLU A 194 -4.81 7.80 1.23
CA GLU A 194 -4.26 7.18 0.03
C GLU A 194 -3.50 8.18 -0.86
N LYS A 195 -4.02 9.40 -1.06
CA LYS A 195 -3.28 10.50 -1.71
C LYS A 195 -1.95 10.81 -0.97
N ALA A 196 -1.96 10.87 0.35
CA ALA A 196 -0.74 11.11 1.14
C ALA A 196 0.27 9.95 1.04
N LEU A 197 -0.19 8.70 1.05
CA LEU A 197 0.66 7.54 0.81
C LEU A 197 1.22 7.52 -0.63
N ILE A 198 0.46 8.00 -1.62
CA ILE A 198 0.99 8.22 -2.98
C ILE A 198 2.12 9.25 -2.96
N SER A 199 1.90 10.43 -2.36
CA SER A 199 2.94 11.48 -2.19
C SER A 199 4.21 10.90 -1.56
N MET A 200 4.09 10.19 -0.44
CA MET A 200 5.19 9.49 0.23
C MET A 200 5.99 8.60 -0.72
N THR A 201 5.30 7.75 -1.50
CA THR A 201 5.93 6.83 -2.47
C THR A 201 6.44 7.51 -3.74
N THR A 202 6.14 8.80 -3.97
CA THR A 202 6.64 9.61 -5.09
C THR A 202 7.90 10.39 -4.71
N TRP A 203 8.00 10.85 -3.47
CA TRP A 203 8.99 11.84 -3.03
C TRP A 203 10.10 11.28 -2.13
N ILE A 204 9.79 10.34 -1.24
CA ILE A 204 10.81 9.65 -0.44
C ILE A 204 11.55 8.64 -1.32
N SER A 205 12.86 8.50 -1.17
CA SER A 205 13.69 7.56 -1.93
C SER A 205 13.29 6.10 -1.63
N PRO A 206 13.13 5.24 -2.64
CA PRO A 206 12.73 3.85 -2.42
C PRO A 206 13.71 3.06 -1.55
N ILE A 207 15.02 3.32 -1.65
CA ILE A 207 16.04 2.61 -0.86
C ILE A 207 15.84 2.82 0.65
N SER A 208 15.40 4.03 1.02
CA SER A 208 15.10 4.46 2.38
C SER A 208 13.70 3.98 2.83
N LEU A 209 12.72 4.04 1.93
CA LEU A 209 11.31 3.75 2.22
C LEU A 209 10.97 2.25 2.29
N LEU A 210 11.56 1.41 1.42
CA LEU A 210 11.24 -0.02 1.35
C LEU A 210 11.50 -0.76 2.69
N PRO A 211 12.61 -0.53 3.42
CA PRO A 211 12.81 -1.08 4.77
C PRO A 211 11.71 -0.69 5.77
N LYS A 212 11.27 0.59 5.76
CA LYS A 212 10.21 1.08 6.64
C LYS A 212 8.85 0.43 6.34
N LEU A 213 8.60 0.02 5.10
CA LEU A 213 7.37 -0.68 4.70
C LEU A 213 7.34 -2.18 5.08
N GLN A 214 8.49 -2.84 5.21
CA GLN A 214 8.57 -4.31 5.43
C GLN A 214 7.75 -4.83 6.63
N PRO A 215 7.74 -4.18 7.82
CA PRO A 215 6.94 -4.66 8.95
C PRO A 215 5.44 -4.71 8.67
N TYR A 216 4.94 -3.81 7.81
CA TYR A 216 3.52 -3.68 7.51
C TYR A 216 3.01 -4.73 6.51
N LEU A 217 3.89 -5.28 5.66
CA LEU A 217 3.58 -6.40 4.76
C LEU A 217 3.27 -7.72 5.50
N LYS A 218 3.63 -7.80 6.78
CA LYS A 218 3.35 -8.94 7.67
C LYS A 218 2.36 -8.57 8.80
N ASN A 219 1.67 -7.44 8.69
CA ASN A 219 0.74 -6.97 9.71
C ASN A 219 -0.44 -7.96 9.88
N LYS A 220 -0.97 -8.11 11.10
CA LYS A 220 -2.14 -8.98 11.35
C LYS A 220 -3.39 -8.50 10.61
N ASN A 221 -3.59 -7.19 10.47
CA ASN A 221 -4.71 -6.61 9.75
C ASN A 221 -4.49 -6.71 8.22
N PRO A 222 -5.35 -7.44 7.47
CA PRO A 222 -5.20 -7.59 6.02
C PRO A 222 -5.27 -6.26 5.26
N ARG A 223 -6.08 -5.30 5.70
CA ARG A 223 -6.20 -3.99 5.03
C ARG A 223 -4.90 -3.18 5.10
N ILE A 224 -4.20 -3.27 6.23
CA ILE A 224 -2.87 -2.66 6.39
C ILE A 224 -1.85 -3.34 5.47
N ARG A 225 -1.87 -4.68 5.38
CA ARG A 225 -0.99 -5.42 4.45
C ARG A 225 -1.23 -4.99 3.01
N ALA A 226 -2.49 -4.89 2.58
CA ALA A 226 -2.84 -4.44 1.24
C ALA A 226 -2.32 -3.02 0.93
N LYS A 227 -2.56 -2.04 1.82
CA LYS A 227 -2.05 -0.67 1.62
C LYS A 227 -0.52 -0.60 1.66
N ALA A 228 0.15 -1.40 2.50
CA ALA A 228 1.61 -1.51 2.50
C ALA A 228 2.15 -2.17 1.21
N SER A 229 1.47 -3.21 0.71
CA SER A 229 1.82 -3.90 -0.53
C SER A 229 1.70 -2.97 -1.74
N MET A 230 0.64 -2.17 -1.81
CA MET A 230 0.49 -1.10 -2.82
C MET A 230 1.63 -0.07 -2.74
N CYS A 231 2.02 0.36 -1.53
CA CYS A 231 3.12 1.32 -1.37
C CYS A 231 4.48 0.71 -1.78
N PHE A 232 4.73 -0.55 -1.42
CA PHE A 232 5.95 -1.26 -1.75
C PHE A 232 6.05 -1.47 -3.27
N SER A 233 4.99 -2.01 -3.89
CA SER A 233 4.89 -2.23 -5.34
C SER A 233 5.10 -0.94 -6.14
N ARG A 234 4.52 0.20 -5.71
CA ARG A 234 4.74 1.51 -6.37
C ARG A 234 6.16 2.05 -6.18
N SER A 235 6.84 1.71 -5.09
CA SER A 235 8.17 2.23 -4.78
C SER A 235 9.29 1.49 -5.52
N VAL A 236 9.14 0.18 -5.78
CA VAL A 236 10.21 -0.62 -6.41
C VAL A 236 10.60 -0.14 -7.82
N PRO A 237 9.68 0.15 -8.77
CA PRO A 237 10.05 0.65 -10.10
C PRO A 237 10.87 1.94 -10.06
N ARG A 238 10.69 2.78 -9.04
CA ARG A 238 11.45 4.05 -8.85
C ARG A 238 12.92 3.83 -8.50
N LEU A 239 13.35 2.61 -8.17
CA LEU A 239 14.78 2.26 -8.08
C LEU A 239 15.45 2.21 -9.46
N GLY A 240 14.69 2.02 -10.54
CA GLY A 240 15.21 1.67 -11.86
C GLY A 240 15.83 0.26 -11.89
N ALA A 241 16.19 -0.22 -13.09
CA ALA A 241 16.71 -1.58 -13.28
C ALA A 241 17.95 -1.86 -12.42
N GLU A 242 18.96 -0.99 -12.45
CA GLU A 242 20.20 -1.19 -11.68
C GLU A 242 19.97 -1.06 -10.17
N GLY A 243 19.05 -0.20 -9.72
CA GLY A 243 18.67 -0.10 -8.31
C GLY A 243 17.89 -1.34 -7.83
N ILE A 244 17.03 -1.92 -8.66
CA ILE A 244 16.33 -3.19 -8.38
C ILE A 244 17.34 -4.34 -8.23
N LYS A 245 18.31 -4.43 -9.14
CA LYS A 245 19.43 -5.38 -9.08
C LYS A 245 20.29 -5.19 -7.81
N THR A 246 20.69 -3.95 -7.52
CA THR A 246 21.49 -3.59 -6.33
C THR A 246 20.77 -3.88 -5.01
N TYR A 247 19.45 -3.62 -4.95
CA TYR A 247 18.63 -3.95 -3.78
C TYR A 247 18.53 -5.46 -3.55
N GLY A 248 18.42 -6.22 -4.64
CA GLY A 248 18.33 -7.69 -4.68
C GLY A 248 16.96 -8.14 -5.18
N ILE A 249 16.90 -8.61 -6.42
CA ILE A 249 15.69 -9.18 -7.05
C ILE A 249 15.17 -10.38 -6.23
N ASP A 250 16.07 -11.15 -5.62
CA ASP A 250 15.77 -12.27 -4.71
C ASP A 250 14.95 -11.84 -3.47
N LYS A 251 15.24 -10.67 -2.89
CA LYS A 251 14.47 -10.13 -1.75
C LYS A 251 13.11 -9.62 -2.23
N LEU A 252 13.08 -8.96 -3.37
CA LEU A 252 11.87 -8.35 -3.93
C LEU A 252 10.88 -9.42 -4.40
N ILE A 253 11.35 -10.50 -5.03
CA ILE A 253 10.50 -11.62 -5.47
C ILE A 253 9.96 -12.42 -4.28
N GLN A 254 10.73 -12.60 -3.21
CA GLN A 254 10.26 -13.20 -1.95
C GLN A 254 9.14 -12.38 -1.30
N VAL A 255 9.30 -11.04 -1.28
CA VAL A 255 8.24 -10.14 -0.81
C VAL A 255 6.99 -10.29 -1.69
N ALA A 256 7.11 -10.15 -3.00
CA ALA A 256 5.97 -10.23 -3.92
C ALA A 256 5.24 -11.59 -3.84
N ALA A 257 5.98 -12.70 -3.83
CA ALA A 257 5.42 -14.05 -3.68
C ALA A 257 4.66 -14.24 -2.36
N SER A 258 5.09 -13.62 -1.26
CA SER A 258 4.35 -13.66 0.02
C SER A 258 3.00 -12.93 -0.05
N GLN A 259 2.91 -11.86 -0.86
CA GLN A 259 1.70 -11.03 -0.98
C GLN A 259 0.73 -11.59 -2.03
N LEU A 260 1.16 -12.42 -2.99
CA LEU A 260 0.28 -13.14 -3.93
C LEU A 260 -0.75 -14.03 -3.22
N SER A 261 -0.40 -14.58 -2.05
CA SER A 261 -1.28 -15.39 -1.21
C SER A 261 -2.11 -14.59 -0.20
N ASP A 262 -2.08 -13.25 -0.23
CA ASP A 262 -2.85 -12.44 0.71
C ASP A 262 -4.36 -12.60 0.50
N GLN A 263 -5.14 -12.32 1.55
CA GLN A 263 -6.59 -12.41 1.58
C GLN A 263 -7.27 -11.33 0.71
N LEU A 264 -6.69 -10.13 0.62
CA LEU A 264 -7.29 -9.01 -0.11
C LEU A 264 -6.81 -8.91 -1.56
N PRO A 265 -7.72 -8.67 -2.52
CA PRO A 265 -7.37 -8.58 -3.94
C PRO A 265 -6.39 -7.44 -4.23
N GLU A 266 -6.46 -6.32 -3.52
CA GLU A 266 -5.57 -5.16 -3.70
C GLU A 266 -4.11 -5.51 -3.40
N SER A 267 -3.86 -6.34 -2.37
CA SER A 267 -2.52 -6.84 -2.04
C SER A 267 -2.00 -7.80 -3.10
N ARG A 268 -2.88 -8.70 -3.59
CA ARG A 268 -2.52 -9.66 -4.63
C ARG A 268 -2.22 -8.96 -5.96
N GLU A 269 -2.95 -7.90 -6.30
CA GLU A 269 -2.76 -7.16 -7.55
C GLU A 269 -1.47 -6.32 -7.51
N ALA A 270 -1.19 -5.63 -6.40
CA ALA A 270 0.10 -4.98 -6.19
C ALA A 270 1.28 -5.96 -6.29
N ALA A 271 1.11 -7.20 -5.81
CA ALA A 271 2.09 -8.26 -5.95
C ALA A 271 2.27 -8.73 -7.40
N ARG A 272 1.20 -8.87 -8.19
CA ARG A 272 1.28 -9.21 -9.62
C ARG A 272 2.03 -8.15 -10.41
N ALA A 273 1.66 -6.88 -10.25
CA ALA A 273 2.32 -5.76 -10.92
C ALA A 273 3.83 -5.71 -10.60
N LEU A 274 4.20 -5.98 -9.34
CA LEU A 274 5.60 -6.06 -8.93
C LEU A 274 6.34 -7.22 -9.58
N LEU A 275 5.73 -8.41 -9.68
CA LEU A 275 6.38 -9.57 -10.31
C LEU A 275 6.65 -9.38 -11.80
N LEU A 276 5.72 -8.74 -12.52
CA LEU A 276 5.90 -8.41 -13.95
C LEU A 276 7.06 -7.44 -14.15
N GLU A 277 7.19 -6.42 -13.27
CA GLU A 277 8.34 -5.51 -13.32
C GLU A 277 9.66 -6.23 -13.00
N LEU A 278 9.68 -7.10 -11.98
CA LEU A 278 10.89 -7.85 -11.62
C LEU A 278 11.34 -8.81 -12.73
N GLN A 279 10.40 -9.46 -13.42
CA GLN A 279 10.69 -10.31 -14.58
C GLN A 279 11.27 -9.46 -15.73
N ASN A 280 10.59 -8.38 -16.10
CA ASN A 280 11.02 -7.46 -17.16
C ASN A 280 12.44 -6.92 -16.93
N VAL A 281 12.78 -6.59 -15.67
CA VAL A 281 14.13 -6.17 -15.29
C VAL A 281 15.13 -7.33 -15.35
N TYR A 282 14.76 -8.53 -14.89
CA TYR A 282 15.62 -9.72 -14.92
C TYR A 282 15.99 -10.13 -16.37
N GLU A 283 14.99 -10.20 -17.26
CA GLU A 283 15.17 -10.60 -18.65
C GLU A 283 16.05 -9.58 -19.41
N LYS A 284 15.84 -8.27 -19.21
CA LYS A 284 16.71 -7.22 -19.79
C LYS A 284 18.19 -7.36 -19.40
N PHE A 285 18.49 -7.76 -18.16
CA PHE A 285 19.88 -8.00 -17.76
C PHE A 285 20.46 -9.28 -18.35
N HIS A 286 19.63 -10.30 -18.58
CA HIS A 286 20.04 -11.53 -19.26
C HIS A 286 20.43 -11.24 -20.73
N ASP A 287 19.60 -10.52 -21.47
CA ASP A 287 19.83 -10.19 -22.89
C ASP A 287 21.10 -9.33 -23.10
N LEU A 288 21.34 -8.36 -22.21
CA LEU A 288 22.54 -7.51 -22.25
C LEU A 288 23.82 -8.30 -21.98
N MET A 289 23.79 -9.25 -21.04
CA MET A 289 24.93 -10.10 -20.73
C MET A 289 25.20 -11.13 -21.83
N ALA A 290 24.14 -11.74 -22.41
CA ALA A 290 24.28 -12.66 -23.54
C ALA A 290 24.93 -11.97 -24.75
N SER A 291 24.49 -10.74 -25.07
CA SER A 291 25.05 -9.96 -26.18
C SER A 291 26.52 -9.58 -25.96
N ALA A 292 26.93 -9.30 -24.71
CA ALA A 292 28.32 -8.97 -24.37
C ALA A 292 29.27 -10.19 -24.42
N VAL A 293 28.75 -11.41 -24.28
CA VAL A 293 29.55 -12.64 -24.40
C VAL A 293 29.82 -12.99 -25.87
N ASP A 294 28.84 -12.81 -26.76
CA ASP A 294 29.04 -13.02 -28.20
C ASP A 294 30.09 -12.05 -28.79
N GLU A 295 30.09 -10.77 -28.39
CA GLU A 295 31.03 -9.77 -28.93
C GLU A 295 32.49 -10.02 -28.54
N HIS A 296 32.76 -10.77 -27.46
CA HIS A 296 34.12 -11.13 -27.02
C HIS A 296 34.63 -12.49 -27.53
N THR A 297 33.83 -13.28 -28.24
CA THR A 297 34.30 -14.57 -28.82
C THR A 297 34.79 -14.45 -30.27
N VAL A 298 34.56 -13.31 -30.95
CA VAL A 298 34.98 -13.08 -32.34
C VAL A 298 36.34 -12.39 -32.42
N ASN A 299 37.40 -13.04 -31.92
CA ASN A 299 38.79 -12.65 -32.25
C ASN A 299 39.85 -13.77 -32.08
N GLU A 300 39.46 -15.04 -32.18
CA GLU A 300 40.43 -16.16 -32.25
C GLU A 300 40.30 -16.95 -33.56
N HIS A 301 40.71 -16.33 -34.68
CA HIS A 301 40.97 -17.07 -35.91
C HIS A 301 42.29 -16.66 -36.60
N THR A 302 43.27 -17.55 -36.40
CA THR A 302 44.22 -18.04 -37.42
C THR A 302 45.19 -17.05 -38.06
N VAL A 303 46.44 -17.07 -37.59
CA VAL A 303 47.61 -17.00 -38.50
C VAL A 303 48.13 -18.42 -38.67
N ASN A 304 47.79 -19.04 -39.81
CA ASN A 304 48.37 -20.31 -40.23
C ASN A 304 49.36 -20.01 -41.35
N GLU A 305 50.66 -20.10 -41.08
CA GLU A 305 51.71 -20.09 -42.09
C GLU A 305 52.54 -21.37 -41.96
N HIS A 306 52.54 -22.20 -43.01
CA HIS A 306 53.36 -23.41 -43.08
C HIS A 306 54.80 -23.06 -43.45
N THR A 307 55.79 -23.77 -42.88
CA THR A 307 56.71 -24.68 -43.63
C THR A 307 57.84 -25.24 -42.72
N ILE A 308 57.76 -26.54 -42.39
CA ILE A 308 58.83 -27.57 -42.40
C ILE A 308 60.26 -27.20 -41.90
N ASN A 309 60.71 -27.69 -40.72
CA ASN A 309 61.60 -28.88 -40.55
C ASN A 309 62.20 -29.09 -39.12
N ASP A 310 62.43 -30.36 -38.78
CA ASP A 310 63.36 -31.01 -37.80
C ASP A 310 63.54 -30.59 -36.31
N ASP A 311 63.63 -31.65 -35.48
CA ASP A 311 64.31 -31.82 -34.18
C ASP A 311 64.12 -30.81 -33.03
N THR A 312 63.32 -31.18 -32.00
CA THR A 312 63.80 -31.56 -30.62
C THR A 312 62.64 -31.80 -29.62
N VAL A 313 62.96 -32.38 -28.46
CA VAL A 313 62.02 -32.83 -27.39
C VAL A 313 62.04 -31.87 -26.18
N ASN A 314 61.01 -31.94 -25.32
CA ASN A 314 60.83 -31.28 -23.99
C ASN A 314 60.45 -29.78 -24.01
N GLU A 315 59.73 -29.21 -23.03
CA GLU A 315 59.11 -29.74 -21.79
C GLU A 315 57.84 -28.92 -21.40
N HIS A 316 57.13 -29.30 -20.35
CA HIS A 316 55.92 -28.61 -19.86
C HIS A 316 56.23 -27.25 -19.20
N THR A 317 55.35 -26.26 -19.42
CA THR A 317 54.89 -25.37 -18.34
C THR A 317 53.42 -25.02 -18.53
N ALA A 318 52.56 -25.50 -17.64
CA ALA A 318 51.23 -24.93 -17.45
C ALA A 318 51.33 -23.62 -16.65
N ASN A 319 50.37 -22.72 -16.81
CA ASN A 319 49.98 -21.80 -15.74
C ASN A 319 48.55 -21.30 -15.93
N ASP A 320 47.70 -21.69 -14.97
CA ASP A 320 46.38 -21.15 -14.60
C ASP A 320 45.71 -20.13 -15.52
N HIS A 321 44.70 -20.62 -16.26
CA HIS A 321 43.51 -19.79 -16.49
C HIS A 321 42.76 -19.65 -15.16
N THR A 322 42.84 -18.46 -14.55
CA THR A 322 41.86 -18.05 -13.53
C THR A 322 40.47 -18.06 -14.15
N VAL A 323 39.69 -19.10 -13.86
CA VAL A 323 38.28 -19.19 -14.22
C VAL A 323 37.55 -18.05 -13.53
N ASN A 324 37.22 -17.02 -14.31
CA ASN A 324 36.37 -15.94 -13.85
C ASN A 324 34.95 -16.51 -13.81
N GLU A 325 34.50 -16.96 -12.63
CA GLU A 325 33.13 -17.47 -12.41
C GLU A 325 32.11 -16.33 -12.58
N HIS A 326 31.82 -15.98 -13.83
CA HIS A 326 30.59 -15.29 -14.17
C HIS A 326 29.44 -16.26 -13.92
N PRO A 327 28.53 -15.97 -12.95
CA PRO A 327 27.42 -16.87 -12.69
C PRO A 327 26.50 -16.87 -13.92
N GLU A 328 26.36 -18.02 -14.56
CA GLU A 328 25.38 -18.23 -15.63
C GLU A 328 24.01 -17.76 -15.13
N MET A 329 23.49 -16.69 -15.74
CA MET A 329 22.22 -16.11 -15.32
C MET A 329 21.09 -17.01 -15.82
N SER A 330 20.73 -17.98 -14.98
CA SER A 330 19.73 -19.01 -15.26
C SER A 330 18.38 -18.41 -15.71
N SER A 331 17.56 -19.17 -16.43
CA SER A 331 16.22 -18.71 -16.85
C SER A 331 15.38 -18.14 -15.69
N TRP A 332 14.42 -17.26 -15.98
CA TRP A 332 13.49 -16.73 -14.96
C TRP A 332 12.81 -17.84 -14.14
N GLU A 333 12.48 -18.97 -14.76
CA GLU A 333 11.95 -20.15 -14.07
C GLU A 333 12.96 -20.75 -13.09
N SER A 334 14.18 -21.03 -13.55
CA SER A 334 15.27 -21.53 -12.70
C SER A 334 15.58 -20.58 -11.54
N PHE A 335 15.58 -19.27 -11.81
CA PHE A 335 15.75 -18.24 -10.79
C PHE A 335 14.63 -18.29 -9.74
N CYS A 336 13.36 -18.30 -10.17
CA CYS A 336 12.21 -18.43 -9.28
C CYS A 336 12.30 -19.68 -8.39
N GLN A 337 12.61 -20.83 -9.00
CA GLN A 337 12.77 -22.11 -8.29
C GLN A 337 13.94 -22.08 -7.28
N SER A 338 15.02 -21.34 -7.57
CA SER A 338 16.17 -21.20 -6.67
C SER A 338 15.92 -20.28 -5.45
N LYS A 339 14.99 -19.32 -5.55
CA LYS A 339 14.78 -18.28 -4.52
C LYS A 339 13.50 -18.43 -3.69
N LEU A 340 12.59 -19.33 -4.09
CA LEU A 340 11.25 -19.48 -3.52
C LEU A 340 10.92 -20.94 -3.18
N SER A 341 9.92 -21.16 -2.32
CA SER A 341 9.34 -22.51 -2.16
C SER A 341 8.68 -22.99 -3.47
N PRO A 342 8.57 -24.31 -3.73
CA PRO A 342 7.96 -24.81 -4.96
C PRO A 342 6.56 -24.26 -5.25
N LEU A 343 5.71 -24.15 -4.21
CA LEU A 343 4.37 -23.57 -4.33
C LEU A 343 4.41 -22.06 -4.64
N SER A 344 5.34 -21.33 -4.03
CA SER A 344 5.54 -19.90 -4.28
C SER A 344 6.09 -19.66 -5.70
N ALA A 345 7.08 -20.44 -6.14
CA ALA A 345 7.62 -20.39 -7.48
C ALA A 345 6.53 -20.64 -8.52
N GLN A 346 5.72 -21.70 -8.38
CA GLN A 346 4.63 -21.99 -9.33
C GLN A 346 3.46 -20.98 -9.26
N ALA A 347 3.26 -20.28 -8.13
CA ALA A 347 2.34 -19.15 -8.07
C ALA A 347 2.87 -17.94 -8.84
N VAL A 348 4.16 -17.61 -8.70
CA VAL A 348 4.82 -16.54 -9.47
C VAL A 348 4.83 -16.86 -10.96
N LEU A 349 5.26 -18.06 -11.34
CA LEU A 349 5.42 -18.44 -12.75
C LEU A 349 4.12 -18.35 -13.54
N ARG A 350 2.99 -18.71 -12.93
CA ARG A 350 1.65 -18.54 -13.54
C ARG A 350 1.25 -17.07 -13.75
N VAL A 351 1.71 -16.15 -12.91
CA VAL A 351 1.46 -14.71 -13.11
C VAL A 351 2.31 -14.19 -14.27
N THR A 352 3.59 -14.56 -14.30
CA THR A 352 4.55 -14.10 -15.31
C THR A 352 4.37 -14.73 -16.68
N SER A 353 3.84 -15.96 -16.77
CA SER A 353 3.57 -16.62 -18.06
C SER A 353 2.38 -16.00 -18.80
N ILE A 354 1.28 -15.71 -18.09
CA ILE A 354 0.03 -15.15 -18.69
C ILE A 354 0.29 -13.78 -19.34
N ALA A 355 1.15 -12.95 -18.75
CA ALA A 355 1.51 -11.65 -19.33
C ALA A 355 2.25 -11.77 -20.67
N ARG A 356 3.02 -12.85 -20.87
CA ARG A 356 3.76 -13.10 -22.12
C ARG A 356 2.81 -13.45 -23.28
N GLU A 357 1.73 -14.18 -23.01
CA GLU A 357 0.70 -14.52 -24.00
C GLU A 357 -0.09 -13.28 -24.44
N GLY A 358 -0.35 -12.35 -23.51
CA GLY A 358 -1.06 -11.09 -23.76
C GLY A 358 -0.26 -10.00 -24.48
N LEU A 359 1.07 -10.14 -24.65
CA LEU A 359 1.90 -9.24 -25.47
C LEU A 359 2.16 -9.76 -26.89
N VAL A 360 1.80 -11.01 -27.18
CA VAL A 360 2.03 -11.69 -28.47
C VAL A 360 0.72 -11.83 -29.27
N SER A 361 -0.36 -11.21 -28.78
CA SER A 361 -1.70 -11.14 -29.40
C SER A 361 -2.04 -9.71 -29.79
#